data_AF-Q8YKD9-F1
#
_entry.id   AF-Q8YKD9-F1
#
_cell.length_a   1.000
_cell.length_b   1.000
_cell.length_c   1.000
_cell.angle_alpha   90.00
_cell.angle_beta   90.00
_cell.angle_gamma   90.00
#
_symmetry.space_group_name_H-M   'P 1'
#
loop_
_entity.id
_entity.type
_entity.pdbx_description
1 polymer ?
#
loop_
_entity_poly.entity_id
_entity_poly.type
_entity_poly.pdbx_seq_one_letter_code
_entity_poly.pdbx_strand_id
1 'polypeptide(L)' 'MNNTTKNTLSSEMSDEDWFNLGKSDAWAGKPKTPPEQDAQAASMYDLGYAEGEITHSPTQTPKAQQ' A
#
# COMPACT_ATOMS: atom_id res chain seq x y z
N MET A 1 -0.92 -26.29 30.10
CA MET A 1 -1.22 -24.86 29.87
C MET A 1 0.05 -24.15 29.48
N ASN A 2 0.19 -23.77 28.21
CA ASN A 2 1.04 -22.68 27.73
C ASN A 2 0.50 -22.20 26.37
N ASN A 3 -0.75 -21.75 26.39
CA ASN A 3 -1.35 -20.86 25.40
C ASN A 3 -0.52 -19.58 25.31
N THR A 4 0.59 -19.67 24.59
CA THR A 4 1.38 -18.51 24.19
C THR A 4 0.69 -17.94 22.97
N THR A 5 -0.40 -17.22 23.21
CA THR A 5 -0.95 -16.24 22.27
C THR A 5 0.10 -15.15 22.14
N LYS A 6 1.18 -15.44 21.40
CA LYS A 6 2.01 -14.39 20.83
C LYS A 6 1.06 -13.60 19.96
N ASN A 7 1.17 -12.30 20.10
CA ASN A 7 0.46 -11.29 19.35
C ASN A 7 0.75 -11.46 17.84
N THR A 8 0.06 -12.39 17.18
CA THR A 8 0.23 -12.72 15.75
C THR A 8 -0.72 -11.90 14.88
N LEU A 9 -1.01 -10.65 15.24
CA LEU A 9 -1.77 -9.73 14.39
C LEU A 9 -0.85 -8.74 13.65
N SER A 10 0.41 -8.61 14.08
CA SER A 10 1.45 -7.86 13.35
C SER A 10 2.21 -8.72 12.32
N SER A 11 1.79 -9.97 12.12
CA SER A 11 2.52 -10.99 11.34
C SER A 11 1.64 -11.61 10.24
N GLU A 12 0.72 -10.84 9.67
CA GLU A 12 -0.14 -11.35 8.57
C GLU A 12 0.20 -10.73 7.21
N MET A 13 0.86 -9.57 7.14
CA MET A 13 1.30 -8.96 5.89
C MET A 13 2.81 -8.69 5.91
N SER A 14 3.50 -9.15 4.87
CA SER A 14 4.91 -8.85 4.62
C SER A 14 5.08 -7.42 4.09
N ASP A 15 6.33 -6.94 4.08
CA ASP A 15 6.68 -5.64 3.47
C ASP A 15 6.17 -5.52 2.03
N GLU A 16 6.26 -6.61 1.26
CA GLU A 16 5.79 -6.69 -0.13
C GLU A 16 4.25 -6.63 -0.21
N ASP A 17 3.54 -7.21 0.75
CA ASP A 17 2.07 -7.13 0.79
C ASP A 17 1.62 -5.70 1.06
N TRP A 18 2.31 -4.98 1.96
CA TRP A 18 2.04 -3.56 2.22
C TRP A 18 2.29 -2.69 1.00
N PHE A 19 3.40 -2.94 0.29
CA PHE A 19 3.71 -2.28 -0.97
C PHE A 19 2.62 -2.50 -2.02
N ASN A 20 2.24 -3.76 -2.26
CA ASN A 20 1.20 -4.08 -3.23
C ASN A 20 -0.18 -3.53 -2.83
N LEU A 21 -0.48 -3.50 -1.54
CA LEU A 21 -1.71 -2.90 -1.01
C LEU A 21 -1.76 -1.39 -1.31
N GLY A 22 -0.71 -0.65 -0.97
CA GLY A 22 -0.62 0.79 -1.25
C GLY A 22 -0.78 1.08 -2.74
N LYS A 23 -0.08 0.31 -3.58
CA LYS A 23 -0.17 0.43 -5.04
C LYS A 23 -1.57 0.16 -5.57
N SER A 24 -2.23 -0.88 -5.05
CA SER A 24 -3.61 -1.20 -5.44
C SER A 24 -4.61 -0.15 -4.96
N ASP A 25 -4.41 0.45 -3.79
CA ASP A 25 -5.27 1.53 -3.28
C ASP A 25 -5.14 2.78 -4.13
N ALA A 26 -3.92 3.15 -4.52
CA ALA A 26 -3.67 4.24 -5.45
C ALA A 26 -4.31 3.99 -6.82
N TRP A 27 -4.21 2.77 -7.36
CA TRP A 27 -4.91 2.39 -8.60
C TRP A 27 -6.43 2.44 -8.48
N ALA A 28 -6.97 2.11 -7.31
CA ALA A 28 -8.39 2.22 -7.01
C ALA A 28 -8.83 3.67 -6.73
N GLY A 29 -7.90 4.65 -6.71
CA GLY A 29 -8.17 6.04 -6.35
C GLY A 29 -8.66 6.21 -4.90
N LYS A 30 -8.33 5.25 -4.03
CA LYS A 30 -8.67 5.29 -2.59
C LYS A 30 -7.72 6.25 -1.88
N PRO A 31 -8.13 6.96 -0.82
CA PRO A 31 -7.23 7.76 0.00
C PRO A 31 -6.19 6.87 0.72
N LYS A 32 -4.99 7.43 0.98
CA LYS A 32 -3.91 6.75 1.73
C LYS A 32 -4.39 6.32 3.12
N THR A 33 -4.24 5.03 3.43
CA THR A 33 -4.50 4.47 4.77
C THR A 33 -3.30 3.65 5.26
N PRO A 34 -2.15 4.29 5.56
CA PRO A 34 -1.00 3.58 6.08
C PRO A 34 -1.24 3.10 7.52
N PRO A 35 -0.64 1.97 7.93
CA PRO A 35 -0.74 1.49 9.31
C PRO A 35 0.00 2.42 10.30
N GLU A 36 -0.68 2.87 11.36
CA GLU A 36 -0.12 3.82 12.34
C GLU A 36 0.86 3.19 13.34
N GLN A 37 0.76 1.87 13.56
CA GLN A 37 1.48 1.16 14.62
C GLN A 37 2.79 0.52 14.15
N ASP A 38 3.04 0.54 12.85
CA ASP A 38 4.20 -0.09 12.22
C ASP A 38 4.79 0.85 11.16
N ALA A 39 5.90 1.50 11.53
CA ALA A 39 6.57 2.47 10.68
C ALA A 39 7.18 1.84 9.41
N GLN A 40 7.56 0.56 9.46
CA GLN A 40 8.10 -0.16 8.30
C GLN A 40 6.97 -0.42 7.31
N ALA A 41 5.86 -0.98 7.79
CA ALA A 41 4.67 -1.23 6.99
C ALA A 41 4.08 0.07 6.40
N ALA A 42 4.06 1.16 7.18
CA ALA A 42 3.65 2.48 6.70
C ALA A 42 4.53 2.98 5.55
N SER A 43 5.85 2.84 5.69
CA SER A 43 6.81 3.23 4.65
C SER A 43 6.63 2.40 3.38
N MET A 44 6.42 1.09 3.50
CA MET A 44 6.20 0.20 2.35
C MET A 44 4.88 0.51 1.64
N TYR A 45 3.80 0.73 2.40
CA TYR A 45 2.50 1.16 1.86
C TYR A 45 2.62 2.48 1.11
N ASP A 46 3.25 3.49 1.71
CA ASP A 46 3.42 4.81 1.09
C ASP A 46 4.26 4.74 -0.20
N LEU A 47 5.31 3.91 -0.23
CA LEU A 47 6.11 3.67 -1.42
C LEU A 47 5.27 3.04 -2.54
N GLY A 48 4.49 2.00 -2.22
CA GLY A 48 3.62 1.34 -3.18
C GLY A 48 2.52 2.26 -3.69
N TYR A 49 1.89 3.02 -2.79
CA TYR A 49 0.87 3.99 -3.15
C TYR A 49 1.45 5.08 -4.04
N ALA A 50 2.64 5.61 -3.75
CA ALA A 50 3.31 6.56 -4.62
C ALA A 50 3.59 5.95 -6.01
N GLU A 51 4.02 4.69 -6.09
CA GLU A 51 4.21 4.01 -7.37
C GLU A 51 2.90 3.81 -8.13
N GLY A 52 1.80 3.54 -7.43
CA GLY A 52 0.46 3.44 -8.01
C GLY A 52 -0.13 4.80 -8.42
N GLU A 53 0.21 5.88 -7.72
CA GLU A 53 -0.16 7.27 -8.03
C GLU A 53 0.54 7.79 -9.29
N ILE A 54 1.68 7.19 -9.65
CA ILE A 54 2.28 7.31 -10.99
C ILE A 54 1.37 6.55 -11.98
N THR A 55 0.12 7.01 -12.01
CA THR A 55 -0.89 6.68 -12.98
C THR A 55 -0.42 7.27 -14.30
N HIS A 56 -0.51 6.44 -15.33
CA HIS A 56 -0.26 6.77 -16.73
C HIS A 56 1.20 6.62 -17.18
N SER A 57 1.39 5.57 -17.97
CA SER A 57 2.56 5.30 -18.81
C SER A 57 3.09 6.60 -19.44
N PRO A 58 4.41 6.75 -19.67
CA PRO A 58 4.94 7.86 -20.44
C PRO A 58 4.34 7.99 -21.86
N THR A 59 3.56 6.98 -22.30
CA THR A 59 2.83 6.90 -23.57
C THR A 59 1.33 7.17 -23.51
N GLN A 60 0.71 7.39 -22.34
CA GLN A 60 -0.71 7.78 -22.31
C GLN A 60 -0.83 9.29 -22.58
N THR A 61 -1.13 9.62 -23.84
CA THR A 61 -1.50 10.97 -24.25
C THR A 61 -2.68 11.45 -23.39
N PRO A 62 -2.65 12.66 -22.79
CA PRO A 62 -3.79 13.16 -22.06
C PRO A 62 -4.98 13.20 -23.01
N LYS A 63 -6.10 12.55 -22.64
CA LYS A 63 -7.36 12.75 -23.35
C LYS A 63 -7.66 14.24 -23.28
N ALA A 64 -7.64 14.90 -24.44
CA ALA A 64 -8.14 16.25 -24.60
C ALA A 64 -9.52 16.33 -23.95
N GLN A 65 -9.65 17.20 -22.96
CA GLN A 65 -10.93 17.65 -22.46
C GLN A 65 -11.64 18.30 -23.65
N GLN A 66 -12.88 17.84 -23.90
CA GLN A 66 -13.74 18.28 -25.01
C GLN A 66 -14.09 19.77 -24.92
#